data_AF-A0A2G9EIH2-F1
#
_entry.id   AF-A0A2G9EIH2-F1
#
_cell.length_a   1.000
_cell.length_b   1.000
_cell.length_c   1.000
_cell.angle_alpha   90.00
_cell.angle_beta   90.00
_cell.angle_gamma   90.00
#
_symmetry.space_group_name_H-M   'P 1'
#
loop_
_entity.id
_entity.type
_entity.pdbx_description
1 polymer ?
#
loop_
_entity_poly.entity_id
_entity_poly.type
_entity_poly.pdbx_seq_one_letter_code
_entity_poly.pdbx_strand_id
1 'polypeptide(L)'
;MFKDFGTRNFSTRRVSVVGGSVVISLIILAVQLFYIDDLSYLQGNLTIINSFIAFILLFLYITLTADMYVTIKRIKEREKVEVPNEFRVEAFKQTYFIILYAIILIIFIFIFVLSIVFKIGIFGIIFGLLGIGIFSYFLSIMIKNRKYSLEVRNRNIKVLYKNQEIEVLEIKDIPFVAFFGSGKEKVKKGDYPIMEICNIKGEILRIPLSLRNYWLMKKYFLKYAVEISDTYEN
;
A
#
# COMPACT_ATOMS: atom_id res chain seq x y z
N MET A 1 17.70 11.49 -7.33
CA MET A 1 17.57 11.11 -8.76
C MET A 1 18.63 10.08 -9.19
N PHE A 2 19.92 10.26 -8.87
CA PHE A 2 20.98 9.30 -9.24
C PHE A 2 20.93 7.95 -8.48
N LYS A 3 20.48 7.93 -7.22
CA LYS A 3 20.42 6.70 -6.40
C LYS A 3 19.40 5.67 -6.93
N ASP A 4 18.23 6.13 -7.41
CA ASP A 4 17.17 5.28 -7.98
C ASP A 4 17.52 4.70 -9.36
N PHE A 5 18.35 5.41 -10.14
CA PHE A 5 18.81 4.91 -11.45
C PHE A 5 19.80 3.75 -11.28
N GLY A 6 20.71 3.86 -10.31
CA GLY A 6 21.67 2.81 -9.98
C GLY A 6 21.01 1.53 -9.47
N THR A 7 20.02 1.64 -8.57
CA THR A 7 19.28 0.50 -8.03
C THR A 7 18.39 -0.19 -9.08
N ARG A 8 17.74 0.59 -9.96
CA ARG A 8 16.90 0.06 -11.05
C ARG A 8 17.71 -0.69 -12.10
N ASN A 9 18.87 -0.17 -12.51
CA ASN A 9 19.76 -0.88 -13.43
C ASN A 9 20.27 -2.20 -12.84
N PHE A 10 20.56 -2.21 -11.53
CA PHE A 10 21.02 -3.41 -10.84
C PHE A 10 19.91 -4.47 -10.67
N SER A 11 18.69 -4.08 -10.30
CA SER A 11 17.55 -4.99 -10.20
C SER A 11 17.17 -5.57 -11.56
N THR A 12 17.23 -4.75 -12.63
CA THR A 12 16.90 -5.18 -14.00
C THR A 12 17.89 -6.23 -14.49
N ARG A 13 19.19 -6.03 -14.26
CA ARG A 13 20.22 -7.05 -14.55
C ARG A 13 19.96 -8.36 -13.80
N ARG A 14 19.58 -8.31 -12.50
CA ARG A 14 19.25 -9.52 -11.74
C ARG A 14 18.05 -10.28 -12.32
N VAL A 15 16.98 -9.59 -12.69
CA VAL A 15 15.80 -10.22 -13.32
C VAL A 15 16.15 -10.82 -14.67
N SER A 16 16.94 -10.14 -15.49
CA SER A 16 17.41 -10.67 -16.78
C SER A 16 18.29 -11.91 -16.61
N VAL A 17 19.23 -11.91 -15.66
CA VAL A 17 20.10 -13.06 -15.38
C VAL A 17 19.28 -14.25 -14.87
N VAL A 18 18.44 -14.06 -13.86
CA VAL A 18 17.60 -15.14 -13.31
C VAL A 18 16.61 -15.66 -14.36
N GLY A 19 16.00 -14.76 -15.15
CA GLY A 19 15.11 -15.14 -16.26
C GLY A 19 15.82 -15.97 -17.32
N GLY A 20 17.05 -15.62 -17.69
CA GLY A 20 17.88 -16.42 -18.59
C GLY A 20 18.14 -17.82 -18.04
N SER A 21 18.47 -17.93 -16.75
CA SER A 21 18.66 -19.23 -16.08
C SER A 21 17.38 -20.08 -16.06
N VAL A 22 16.21 -19.47 -15.87
CA VAL A 22 14.90 -20.17 -15.94
C VAL A 22 14.68 -20.75 -17.34
N VAL A 23 14.91 -19.97 -18.40
CA VAL A 23 14.71 -20.42 -19.79
C VAL A 23 15.61 -21.61 -20.11
N ILE A 24 16.90 -21.53 -19.76
CA ILE A 24 17.84 -22.64 -19.98
C ILE A 24 17.40 -23.88 -19.21
N SER A 25 16.99 -23.74 -17.95
CA SER A 25 16.52 -24.85 -17.13
C SER A 25 15.24 -25.49 -17.69
N LEU A 26 14.32 -24.70 -18.25
CA LEU A 26 13.09 -25.20 -18.87
C LEU A 26 13.37 -25.94 -20.18
N ILE A 27 14.32 -25.47 -20.99
CA ILE A 27 14.75 -26.15 -22.22
C ILE A 27 15.35 -27.53 -21.88
N ILE A 28 16.24 -27.58 -20.89
CA ILE A 28 16.83 -28.85 -20.41
C ILE A 28 15.73 -29.80 -19.92
N LEU A 29 14.79 -29.30 -19.11
CA LEU A 29 13.67 -30.09 -18.61
C LEU A 29 12.78 -30.60 -19.75
N ALA A 30 12.50 -29.79 -20.76
CA ALA A 30 11.69 -30.17 -21.92
C ALA A 30 12.34 -31.29 -22.73
N VAL A 31 13.67 -31.23 -22.94
CA VAL A 31 14.43 -32.31 -23.59
C VAL A 31 14.39 -33.58 -22.74
N GLN A 32 14.59 -33.48 -21.43
CA GLN A 32 14.54 -34.63 -20.51
C GLN A 32 13.15 -35.30 -20.50
N LEU A 33 12.08 -34.51 -20.51
CA LEU A 33 10.70 -35.02 -20.56
C LEU A 33 10.37 -35.70 -21.89
N PHE A 34 10.99 -35.28 -23.01
CA PHE A 34 10.77 -35.91 -24.31
C PHE A 34 11.30 -37.35 -24.39
N TYR A 35 12.38 -37.64 -23.66
CA TYR A 35 13.02 -38.95 -23.61
C TYR A 35 12.70 -39.72 -22.32
N ILE A 36 11.59 -39.39 -21.65
CA ILE A 36 11.29 -39.87 -20.29
C ILE A 36 11.31 -41.41 -20.16
N ASP A 37 10.83 -42.10 -21.20
CA ASP A 37 10.74 -43.57 -21.24
C ASP A 37 12.10 -44.25 -21.45
N ASP A 38 13.08 -43.51 -22.00
CA ASP A 38 14.42 -43.99 -22.32
C ASP A 38 15.47 -43.61 -21.25
N LEU A 39 15.07 -42.91 -20.18
CA LEU A 39 15.98 -42.46 -19.13
C LEU A 39 16.46 -43.64 -18.27
N SER A 40 17.77 -43.72 -18.04
CA SER A 40 18.32 -44.60 -17.00
C SER A 40 17.92 -44.12 -15.60
N TYR A 41 17.96 -45.02 -14.60
CA TYR A 41 17.63 -44.69 -13.21
C TYR A 41 18.36 -43.43 -12.68
N LEU A 42 19.65 -43.28 -12.98
CA LEU A 42 20.44 -42.11 -12.59
C LEU A 42 19.93 -40.82 -13.28
N GLN A 43 19.62 -40.90 -14.57
CA GLN A 43 19.14 -39.77 -15.37
C GLN A 43 17.70 -39.36 -14.98
N GLY A 44 16.85 -40.32 -14.60
CA GLY A 44 15.53 -40.06 -14.03
C GLY A 44 15.62 -39.25 -12.73
N ASN A 45 16.52 -39.64 -11.82
CA ASN A 45 16.74 -38.90 -10.57
C ASN A 45 17.29 -37.48 -10.80
N LEU A 46 18.19 -37.31 -11.78
CA LEU A 46 18.68 -36.00 -12.20
C LEU A 46 17.57 -35.12 -12.80
N THR A 47 16.62 -35.71 -13.54
CA THR A 47 15.46 -35.01 -14.10
C THR A 47 14.55 -34.48 -13.00
N ILE A 48 14.32 -35.26 -11.94
CA ILE A 48 13.55 -34.83 -10.76
C ILE A 48 14.23 -33.66 -10.04
N ILE A 49 15.55 -33.75 -9.81
CA ILE A 49 16.33 -32.67 -9.18
C ILE A 49 16.31 -31.40 -10.04
N ASN A 50 16.52 -31.52 -11.35
CA ASN A 50 16.44 -30.40 -12.29
C ASN A 50 15.05 -29.75 -12.29
N SER A 51 13.98 -30.55 -12.24
CA SER A 51 12.61 -30.04 -12.13
C SER A 51 12.41 -29.20 -10.87
N PHE A 52 12.96 -29.63 -9.75
CA PHE A 52 12.87 -28.89 -8.49
C PHE A 52 13.66 -27.58 -8.54
N ILE A 53 14.87 -27.60 -9.13
CA ILE A 53 15.68 -26.39 -9.34
C ILE A 53 14.97 -25.42 -10.29
N ALA A 54 14.39 -25.91 -11.39
CA ALA A 54 13.63 -25.10 -12.33
C ALA A 54 12.45 -24.40 -11.64
N PHE A 55 11.75 -25.10 -10.75
CA PHE A 55 10.65 -24.56 -9.96
C PHE A 55 11.11 -23.45 -9.01
N ILE A 56 12.22 -23.64 -8.29
CA ILE A 56 12.80 -22.61 -7.41
C ILE A 56 13.21 -21.37 -8.21
N LEU A 57 13.88 -21.55 -9.36
CA LEU A 57 14.29 -20.45 -10.23
C LEU A 57 13.08 -19.67 -10.76
N LEU A 58 12.01 -20.38 -11.14
CA LEU A 58 10.76 -19.77 -11.58
C LEU A 58 10.11 -18.94 -10.45
N PHE A 59 10.07 -19.47 -9.23
CA PHE A 59 9.54 -18.76 -8.06
C PHE A 59 10.35 -17.48 -7.76
N LEU A 60 11.68 -17.55 -7.81
CA LEU A 60 12.56 -16.38 -7.65
C LEU A 60 12.33 -15.35 -8.76
N TYR A 61 12.22 -15.80 -10.00
CA TYR A 61 11.96 -14.92 -11.15
C TYR A 61 10.64 -14.15 -11.00
N ILE A 62 9.56 -14.84 -10.64
CA ILE A 62 8.25 -14.22 -10.40
C ILE A 62 8.33 -13.18 -9.28
N THR A 63 8.96 -13.55 -8.15
CA THR A 63 9.11 -12.67 -6.99
C THR A 63 9.87 -11.39 -7.35
N LEU A 64 11.02 -11.51 -8.02
CA LEU A 64 11.82 -10.36 -8.43
C LEU A 64 11.10 -9.50 -9.47
N THR A 65 10.39 -10.12 -10.41
CA THR A 65 9.63 -9.41 -11.44
C THR A 65 8.48 -8.60 -10.83
N ALA A 66 7.73 -9.19 -9.89
CA ALA A 66 6.68 -8.50 -9.15
C ALA A 66 7.25 -7.33 -8.34
N ASP A 67 8.40 -7.53 -7.69
CA ASP A 67 9.11 -6.50 -6.93
C ASP A 67 9.50 -5.29 -7.81
N MET A 68 10.07 -5.57 -8.99
CA MET A 68 10.42 -4.55 -9.98
C MET A 68 9.17 -3.85 -10.53
N TYR A 69 8.12 -4.61 -10.87
CA TYR A 69 6.88 -4.05 -11.40
C TYR A 69 6.25 -3.03 -10.43
N VAL A 70 6.16 -3.38 -9.15
CA VAL A 70 5.67 -2.46 -8.11
C VAL A 70 6.55 -1.22 -8.02
N THR A 71 7.88 -1.39 -8.03
CA THR A 71 8.84 -0.28 -7.95
C THR A 71 8.72 0.66 -9.15
N ILE A 72 8.69 0.12 -10.37
CA ILE A 72 8.51 0.88 -11.61
C ILE A 72 7.17 1.63 -11.59
N LYS A 73 6.09 0.97 -11.15
CA LYS A 73 4.78 1.61 -11.02
C LYS A 73 4.84 2.82 -10.08
N ARG A 74 5.49 2.70 -8.91
CA ARG A 74 5.66 3.82 -7.97
C ARG A 74 6.44 4.99 -8.58
N ILE A 75 7.51 4.70 -9.33
CA ILE A 75 8.33 5.75 -9.96
C ILE A 75 7.59 6.40 -11.13
N LYS A 76 6.88 5.62 -11.95
CA LYS A 76 6.08 6.14 -13.05
C LYS A 76 4.96 7.06 -12.55
N GLU A 77 4.33 6.72 -11.42
CA GLU A 77 3.36 7.60 -10.76
C GLU A 77 4.02 8.90 -10.28
N ARG A 78 5.24 8.85 -9.72
CA ARG A 78 6.00 10.05 -9.33
C ARG A 78 6.31 10.97 -10.52
N GLU A 79 6.83 10.41 -11.60
CA GLU A 79 7.28 11.15 -12.79
C GLU A 79 6.11 11.85 -13.49
N LYS A 80 4.97 11.15 -13.65
CA LYS A 80 3.78 11.66 -14.32
C LYS A 80 3.03 12.77 -13.57
N VAL A 81 3.35 12.98 -12.29
CA VAL A 81 2.64 13.96 -11.47
C VAL A 81 3.23 15.34 -11.72
N GLU A 82 2.54 16.12 -12.53
CA GLU A 82 2.74 17.56 -12.66
C GLU A 82 1.81 18.28 -11.68
N VAL A 83 2.29 19.41 -11.13
CA VAL A 83 1.52 20.21 -10.16
C VAL A 83 0.88 21.38 -10.92
N PRO A 84 -0.42 21.29 -11.26
CA PRO A 84 -1.13 22.43 -11.85
C PRO A 84 -1.35 23.53 -10.80
N ASN A 85 -1.76 24.71 -11.25
CA ASN A 85 -2.08 25.82 -10.36
C ASN A 85 -3.34 25.56 -9.51
N GLU A 86 -4.27 24.77 -10.05
CA GLU A 86 -5.48 24.34 -9.36
C GLU A 86 -5.67 22.84 -9.49
N PHE A 87 -5.92 22.15 -8.38
CA PHE A 87 -6.23 20.72 -8.38
C PHE A 87 -7.02 20.31 -7.14
N ARG A 88 -7.67 19.15 -7.24
CA ARG A 88 -8.40 18.53 -6.14
C ARG A 88 -7.76 17.22 -5.73
N VAL A 89 -7.65 17.00 -4.42
CA VAL A 89 -7.17 15.77 -3.80
C VAL A 89 -8.27 15.17 -2.94
N GLU A 90 -8.72 13.97 -3.30
CA GLU A 90 -9.61 13.19 -2.45
C GLU A 90 -8.82 12.37 -1.43
N ALA A 91 -9.37 12.23 -0.22
CA ALA A 91 -8.87 11.29 0.76
C ALA A 91 -8.95 9.83 0.23
N PHE A 92 -8.00 9.01 0.64
CA PHE A 92 -7.87 7.64 0.17
C PHE A 92 -9.05 6.78 0.62
N LYS A 93 -9.78 6.23 -0.35
CA LYS A 93 -10.93 5.34 -0.11
C LYS A 93 -10.45 3.91 0.12
N GLN A 94 -10.20 3.56 1.39
CA GLN A 94 -9.79 2.22 1.83
C GLN A 94 -10.93 1.17 1.74
N THR A 95 -11.48 0.91 0.56
CA THR A 95 -12.78 0.19 0.42
C THR A 95 -12.69 -1.24 0.87
N TYR A 96 -11.57 -1.89 0.59
CA TYR A 96 -11.28 -3.22 1.07
C TYR A 96 -11.32 -3.32 2.60
N PHE A 97 -10.64 -2.41 3.31
CA PHE A 97 -10.63 -2.42 4.77
C PHE A 97 -12.01 -2.16 5.39
N ILE A 98 -12.82 -1.26 4.79
CA ILE A 98 -14.19 -1.04 5.29
C ILE A 98 -15.04 -2.31 5.16
N ILE A 99 -14.95 -2.99 4.02
CA ILE A 99 -15.68 -4.25 3.79
C ILE A 99 -15.21 -5.30 4.80
N LEU A 100 -13.90 -5.44 5.00
CA LEU A 100 -13.34 -6.39 5.96
C LEU A 100 -13.82 -6.13 7.39
N TYR A 101 -13.75 -4.88 7.86
CA TYR A 101 -14.20 -4.50 9.20
C TYR A 101 -15.71 -4.67 9.37
N ALA A 102 -16.51 -4.44 8.31
CA ALA A 102 -17.94 -4.70 8.33
C ALA A 102 -18.26 -6.21 8.47
N ILE A 103 -17.53 -7.07 7.75
CA ILE A 103 -17.66 -8.53 7.88
C ILE A 103 -17.30 -8.97 9.31
N ILE A 104 -16.19 -8.47 9.86
CA ILE A 104 -15.78 -8.77 11.23
C ILE A 104 -16.85 -8.32 12.24
N LEU A 105 -17.42 -7.12 12.05
CA LEU A 105 -18.49 -6.61 12.90
C LEU A 105 -19.71 -7.53 12.89
N ILE A 106 -20.11 -8.04 11.72
CA ILE A 106 -21.20 -9.01 11.59
C ILE A 106 -20.90 -10.29 12.38
N ILE A 107 -19.66 -10.79 12.33
CA ILE A 107 -19.23 -11.96 13.12
C ILE A 107 -19.38 -11.70 14.62
N PHE A 108 -18.97 -10.53 15.12
CA PHE A 108 -19.13 -10.19 16.54
C PHE A 108 -20.60 -10.03 16.98
N ILE A 109 -21.46 -9.47 16.11
CA ILE A 109 -22.90 -9.44 16.34
C ILE A 109 -23.45 -10.87 16.44
N PHE A 110 -23.02 -11.76 15.55
CA PHE A 110 -23.44 -13.15 15.57
C PHE A 110 -22.99 -13.87 16.85
N ILE A 111 -21.73 -13.69 17.27
CA ILE A 111 -21.21 -14.23 18.55
C ILE A 111 -22.02 -13.71 19.74
N PHE A 112 -22.36 -12.42 19.75
CA PHE A 112 -23.19 -11.83 20.80
C PHE A 112 -24.59 -12.46 20.85
N VAL A 113 -25.26 -12.60 19.70
CA VAL A 113 -26.59 -13.23 19.61
C VAL A 113 -26.53 -14.69 20.06
N LEU A 114 -25.56 -15.47 19.56
CA LEU A 114 -25.37 -16.85 19.98
C LEU A 114 -25.11 -16.97 21.48
N SER A 115 -24.34 -16.04 22.05
CA SER A 115 -24.03 -16.04 23.49
C SER A 115 -25.28 -15.91 24.34
N ILE A 116 -26.26 -15.12 23.89
CA ILE A 116 -27.56 -14.97 24.55
C ILE A 116 -28.41 -16.22 24.34
N VAL A 117 -28.54 -16.68 23.10
CA VAL A 117 -29.41 -17.82 22.71
C VAL A 117 -28.97 -19.12 23.40
N PHE A 118 -27.69 -19.43 23.35
CA PHE A 118 -27.12 -20.67 23.90
C PHE A 118 -26.72 -20.55 25.37
N LYS A 119 -26.96 -19.41 26.02
CA LYS A 119 -26.59 -19.14 27.42
C LYS A 119 -25.12 -19.52 27.71
N ILE A 120 -24.22 -19.17 26.78
CA ILE A 120 -22.78 -19.48 26.84
C ILE A 120 -22.09 -18.87 28.08
N GLY A 121 -22.76 -17.93 28.75
CA GLY A 121 -22.31 -17.30 29.97
C GLY A 121 -21.91 -15.84 29.74
N ILE A 122 -21.65 -15.12 30.84
CA ILE A 122 -21.44 -13.67 30.80
C ILE A 122 -20.18 -13.27 30.00
N PHE A 123 -19.19 -14.16 29.91
CA PHE A 123 -17.97 -13.95 29.12
C PHE A 123 -18.25 -13.78 27.62
N GLY A 124 -19.11 -14.61 27.03
CA GLY A 124 -19.45 -14.52 25.60
C GLY A 124 -20.16 -13.21 25.25
N ILE A 125 -21.04 -12.76 26.15
CA ILE A 125 -21.78 -11.49 26.02
C ILE A 125 -20.82 -10.30 26.09
N ILE A 126 -19.93 -10.27 27.09
CA ILE A 126 -18.94 -9.20 27.25
C ILE A 126 -17.99 -9.16 26.05
N PHE A 127 -17.48 -10.31 25.61
CA PHE A 127 -16.57 -10.40 24.47
C PHE A 127 -17.23 -9.91 23.18
N GLY A 128 -18.47 -10.32 22.92
CA GLY A 128 -19.27 -9.84 21.79
C GLY A 128 -19.43 -8.33 21.81
N LEU A 129 -19.84 -7.76 22.95
CA LEU A 129 -20.03 -6.31 23.09
C LEU A 129 -18.74 -5.49 22.93
N LEU A 130 -17.63 -5.96 23.52
CA LEU A 130 -16.34 -5.30 23.37
C LEU A 130 -15.90 -5.28 21.90
N GLY A 131 -16.01 -6.42 21.21
CA GLY A 131 -15.71 -6.49 19.78
C GLY A 131 -16.58 -5.54 18.97
N ILE A 132 -17.90 -5.56 19.17
CA ILE A 132 -18.83 -4.64 18.50
C ILE A 132 -18.41 -3.19 18.70
N GLY A 133 -18.11 -2.79 19.94
CA GLY A 133 -17.70 -1.41 20.25
C GLY A 133 -16.41 -1.01 19.55
N ILE A 134 -15.37 -1.83 19.65
CA ILE A 134 -14.05 -1.57 19.05
C ILE A 134 -14.16 -1.48 17.52
N PHE A 135 -14.76 -2.48 16.87
CA PHE A 135 -14.84 -2.50 15.40
C PHE A 135 -15.78 -1.42 14.86
N SER A 136 -16.86 -1.08 15.57
CA SER A 136 -17.75 0.04 15.20
C SER A 136 -17.02 1.38 15.27
N TYR A 137 -16.20 1.60 16.31
CA TYR A 137 -15.39 2.81 16.45
C TYR A 137 -14.42 2.98 15.28
N PHE A 138 -13.66 1.93 14.93
CA PHE A 138 -12.75 1.96 13.79
C PHE A 138 -13.48 2.21 12.47
N LEU A 139 -14.61 1.53 12.24
CA LEU A 139 -15.41 1.71 11.04
C LEU A 139 -15.89 3.17 10.90
N SER A 140 -16.33 3.78 12.00
CA SER A 140 -16.75 5.19 12.05
C SER A 140 -15.62 6.15 11.63
N ILE A 141 -14.40 5.96 12.16
CA ILE A 141 -13.23 6.77 11.78
C ILE A 141 -12.95 6.64 10.28
N MET A 142 -12.91 5.41 9.75
CA MET A 142 -12.62 5.17 8.35
C MET A 142 -13.65 5.79 7.41
N ILE A 143 -14.95 5.71 7.76
CA ILE A 143 -16.03 6.33 7.00
C ILE A 143 -15.94 7.86 7.07
N LYS A 144 -15.61 8.42 8.23
CA LYS A 144 -15.43 9.87 8.41
C LYS A 144 -14.30 10.40 7.54
N ASN A 145 -13.15 9.73 7.53
CA ASN A 145 -11.95 10.17 6.81
C ASN A 145 -12.13 10.25 5.28
N ARG A 146 -13.06 9.47 4.71
CA ARG A 146 -13.38 9.49 3.26
C ARG A 146 -14.11 10.73 2.78
N LYS A 147 -14.74 11.45 3.71
CA LYS A 147 -15.54 12.64 3.39
C LYS A 147 -14.67 13.88 3.21
N TYR A 148 -13.38 13.77 3.53
CA TYR A 148 -12.43 14.85 3.34
C TYR A 148 -11.92 14.90 1.89
N SER A 149 -11.82 16.12 1.37
CA SER A 149 -11.07 16.43 0.16
C SER A 149 -10.39 17.78 0.31
N LEU A 150 -9.29 17.98 -0.41
CA LEU A 150 -8.59 19.24 -0.48
C LEU A 150 -8.78 19.83 -1.88
N GLU A 151 -9.13 21.10 -1.95
CA GLU A 151 -9.06 21.87 -3.19
C GLU A 151 -7.94 22.89 -3.06
N VAL A 152 -6.92 22.72 -3.88
CA VAL A 152 -5.73 23.55 -3.87
C VAL A 152 -5.82 24.53 -5.02
N ARG A 153 -5.66 25.82 -4.70
CA ARG A 153 -5.56 26.91 -5.67
C ARG A 153 -4.37 27.79 -5.31
N ASN A 154 -3.31 27.71 -6.10
CA ASN A 154 -2.05 28.43 -5.87
C ASN A 154 -1.54 28.24 -4.43
N ARG A 155 -1.61 29.27 -3.58
CA ARG A 155 -1.12 29.23 -2.18
C ARG A 155 -2.20 28.92 -1.15
N ASN A 156 -3.42 28.62 -1.60
CA ASN A 156 -4.55 28.36 -0.73
C ASN A 156 -4.99 26.90 -0.85
N ILE A 157 -5.21 26.26 0.29
CA ILE A 157 -5.73 24.89 0.38
C ILE A 157 -7.07 24.98 1.11
N LYS A 158 -8.15 24.75 0.38
CA LYS A 158 -9.47 24.59 0.97
C LYS A 158 -9.65 23.15 1.45
N VAL A 159 -9.94 23.00 2.73
CA VAL A 159 -10.31 21.73 3.33
C VAL A 159 -11.83 21.59 3.25
N LEU A 160 -12.29 20.53 2.60
CA LEU A 160 -13.69 20.24 2.38
C LEU A 160 -14.09 18.99 3.15
N TYR A 161 -15.20 19.03 3.89
CA TYR A 161 -15.85 17.86 4.47
C TYR A 161 -17.24 17.69 3.85
N LYS A 162 -17.53 16.52 3.28
CA LYS A 162 -18.78 16.28 2.52
C LYS A 162 -19.01 17.35 1.43
N ASN A 163 -17.95 17.78 0.75
CA ASN A 163 -17.98 18.86 -0.27
C ASN A 163 -18.38 20.24 0.26
N GLN A 164 -18.44 20.44 1.58
CA GLN A 164 -18.64 21.75 2.20
C GLN A 164 -17.29 22.26 2.72
N GLU A 165 -17.00 23.53 2.48
CA GLU A 165 -15.78 24.18 2.97
C GLU A 165 -15.87 24.26 4.50
N ILE A 166 -14.84 23.72 5.17
CA ILE A 166 -14.74 23.78 6.64
C ILE A 166 -13.59 24.68 7.08
N GLU A 167 -12.54 24.78 6.28
CA GLU A 167 -11.35 25.55 6.60
C GLU A 167 -10.62 25.93 5.30
N VAL A 168 -9.96 27.09 5.32
CA VAL A 168 -9.04 27.51 4.27
C VAL A 168 -7.69 27.75 4.93
N LEU A 169 -6.69 27.03 4.46
CA LEU A 169 -5.30 27.15 4.91
C LEU A 169 -4.51 27.89 3.84
N GLU A 170 -3.85 28.98 4.21
CA GLU A 170 -2.81 29.55 3.36
C GLU A 170 -1.48 28.85 3.63
N ILE A 171 -0.65 28.70 2.60
CA ILE A 171 0.68 28.08 2.76
C ILE A 171 1.51 28.76 3.86
N LYS A 172 1.39 30.07 4.04
CA LYS A 172 2.12 30.83 5.07
C LYS A 172 1.74 30.38 6.50
N ASP A 173 0.55 29.82 6.67
CA ASP A 173 0.01 29.36 7.95
C ASP A 173 0.32 27.88 8.21
N ILE A 174 1.06 27.22 7.32
CA ILE A 174 1.48 25.83 7.44
C ILE A 174 2.99 25.80 7.71
N PRO A 175 3.42 25.80 8.98
CA PRO A 175 4.83 25.68 9.32
C PRO A 175 5.43 24.35 8.85
N PHE A 176 4.63 23.27 8.90
CA PHE A 176 5.16 21.91 8.73
C PHE A 176 4.12 20.92 8.20
N VAL A 177 4.58 19.99 7.36
CA VAL A 177 3.80 18.86 6.87
C VAL A 177 4.57 17.55 7.08
N ALA A 178 3.92 16.53 7.63
CA ALA A 178 4.48 15.18 7.70
C ALA A 178 3.80 14.23 6.72
N PHE A 179 4.60 13.34 6.13
CA PHE A 179 4.15 12.17 5.39
C PHE A 179 4.69 10.90 6.06
N PHE A 180 3.80 9.96 6.36
CA PHE A 180 4.17 8.68 6.97
C PHE A 180 3.28 7.54 6.47
N GLY A 181 3.73 6.29 6.65
CA GLY A 181 2.97 5.11 6.25
C GLY A 181 1.93 4.69 7.29
N SER A 182 0.87 4.02 6.83
CA SER A 182 -0.11 3.35 7.72
C SER A 182 0.53 2.38 8.72
N GLY A 183 1.67 1.79 8.39
CA GLY A 183 2.45 0.89 9.25
C GLY A 183 3.25 1.55 10.38
N LYS A 184 3.11 2.87 10.58
CA LYS A 184 3.87 3.68 11.56
C LYS A 184 5.37 3.68 11.28
N GLU A 185 6.17 2.92 12.05
CA GLU A 185 7.63 3.05 12.16
C GLU A 185 8.41 2.47 10.97
N LYS A 186 7.86 1.47 10.26
CA LYS A 186 8.50 0.88 9.08
C LYS A 186 7.48 0.79 7.97
N VAL A 187 7.68 1.57 6.91
CA VAL A 187 6.84 1.56 5.73
C VAL A 187 7.03 0.22 5.01
N LYS A 188 5.95 -0.56 4.89
CA LYS A 188 5.95 -1.83 4.18
C LYS A 188 5.38 -1.66 2.78
N LYS A 189 5.74 -2.58 1.88
CA LYS A 189 5.07 -2.70 0.58
C LYS A 189 3.60 -3.06 0.83
N GLY A 190 2.71 -2.12 0.50
CA GLY A 190 1.27 -2.21 0.78
C GLY A 190 0.74 -1.06 1.64
N ASP A 191 1.62 -0.34 2.36
CA ASP A 191 1.21 0.82 3.14
C ASP A 191 0.77 1.99 2.23
N TYR A 192 -0.34 2.62 2.63
CA TYR A 192 -0.79 3.86 2.01
C TYR A 192 -0.20 5.06 2.77
N PRO A 193 0.11 6.17 2.07
CA PRO A 193 0.63 7.38 2.70
C PRO A 193 -0.47 8.09 3.49
N ILE A 194 -0.09 8.65 4.63
CA ILE A 194 -0.89 9.55 5.45
C ILE A 194 -0.17 10.88 5.50
N MET A 195 -0.88 11.93 5.15
CA MET A 195 -0.41 13.31 5.26
C MET A 195 -0.96 13.92 6.54
N GLU A 196 -0.09 14.63 7.26
CA GLU A 196 -0.43 15.42 8.44
C GLU A 196 -0.02 16.87 8.19
N ILE A 197 -0.99 17.78 8.21
CA ILE A 197 -0.75 19.22 8.08
C ILE A 197 -0.88 19.82 9.47
N CYS A 198 0.16 20.51 9.93
CA CYS A 198 0.14 21.29 11.16
C CYS A 198 0.04 22.77 10.80
N ASN A 199 -0.97 23.46 11.32
CA ASN A 199 -1.09 24.90 11.13
C ASN A 199 -0.36 25.67 12.25
N ILE A 200 -0.20 26.99 12.08
CA ILE A 200 0.42 27.88 13.09
C ILE A 200 -0.34 27.93 14.43
N LYS A 201 -1.61 27.51 14.47
CA LYS A 201 -2.41 27.41 15.70
C LYS A 201 -2.16 26.09 16.45
N GLY A 202 -1.38 25.17 15.87
CA GLY A 202 -1.14 23.83 16.41
C GLY A 202 -2.26 22.82 16.10
N GLU A 203 -3.20 23.15 15.23
CA GLU A 203 -4.24 22.22 14.79
C GLU A 203 -3.66 21.24 13.78
N ILE A 204 -4.01 19.96 13.94
CA ILE A 204 -3.45 18.85 13.16
C ILE A 204 -4.53 18.23 12.28
N LEU A 205 -4.33 18.29 10.97
CA LEU A 205 -5.21 17.67 9.98
C LEU A 205 -4.55 16.44 9.36
N ARG A 206 -5.16 15.26 9.57
CA ARG A 206 -4.68 13.99 9.02
C ARG A 206 -5.53 13.52 7.85
N ILE A 207 -4.91 13.34 6.69
CA ILE A 207 -5.58 12.89 5.47
C ILE A 207 -4.83 11.70 4.87
N PRO A 208 -5.46 10.52 4.78
CA PRO A 208 -4.86 9.40 4.05
C PRO A 208 -4.90 9.72 2.55
N LEU A 209 -3.81 9.45 1.84
CA LEU A 209 -3.64 9.77 0.43
C LEU A 209 -3.47 8.51 -0.42
N SER A 210 -3.88 8.58 -1.68
CA SER A 210 -3.42 7.61 -2.68
C SER A 210 -1.94 7.89 -2.99
N LEU A 211 -1.22 6.90 -3.52
CA LEU A 211 0.18 7.09 -3.89
C LEU A 211 0.39 8.26 -4.87
N ARG A 212 -0.49 8.38 -5.87
CA ARG A 212 -0.51 9.53 -6.80
C ARG A 212 -0.73 10.86 -6.07
N ASN A 213 -1.72 10.93 -5.18
CA ASN A 213 -2.05 12.18 -4.47
C ASN A 213 -0.96 12.56 -3.47
N TYR A 214 -0.28 11.59 -2.87
CA TYR A 214 0.92 11.83 -2.05
C TYR A 214 2.02 12.53 -2.86
N TRP A 215 2.38 12.01 -4.04
CA TRP A 215 3.39 12.66 -4.87
C TRP A 215 2.97 14.06 -5.31
N LEU A 216 1.67 14.27 -5.56
CA LEU A 216 1.12 15.57 -5.95
C LEU A 216 1.24 16.59 -4.82
N MET A 217 0.77 16.23 -3.62
CA MET A 217 0.85 17.09 -2.44
C MET A 217 2.30 17.37 -2.04
N LYS A 218 3.17 16.35 -2.07
CA LYS A 218 4.59 16.52 -1.77
C LYS A 218 5.26 17.52 -2.71
N LYS A 219 5.08 17.36 -4.03
CA LYS A 219 5.62 18.31 -5.02
C LYS A 219 5.04 19.72 -4.84
N TYR A 220 3.76 19.82 -4.48
CA TYR A 220 3.10 21.09 -4.20
C TYR A 220 3.72 21.82 -3.00
N PHE A 221 3.91 21.15 -1.87
CA PHE A 221 4.53 21.76 -0.69
C PHE A 221 6.01 22.13 -0.92
N LEU A 222 6.76 21.29 -1.64
CA LEU A 222 8.13 21.61 -2.06
C LEU A 222 8.19 22.85 -2.96
N LYS A 223 7.24 23.04 -3.87
CA LYS A 223 7.15 24.23 -4.74
C LYS A 223 7.05 25.54 -3.93
N TYR A 224 6.44 25.49 -2.75
CA TYR A 224 6.30 26.64 -1.87
C TYR A 224 7.23 26.62 -0.65
N ALA A 225 8.28 25.78 -0.66
CA ALA A 225 9.30 25.70 0.39
C ALA A 225 8.75 25.46 1.81
N VAL A 226 7.65 24.71 1.93
CA VAL A 226 7.13 24.27 3.23
C VAL A 226 8.05 23.19 3.80
N GLU A 227 8.25 23.19 5.11
CA GLU A 227 9.04 22.15 5.79
C GLU A 227 8.31 20.81 5.75
N ILE A 228 9.00 19.76 5.29
CA ILE A 228 8.42 18.42 5.12
C ILE A 228 9.25 17.39 5.89
N SER A 229 8.59 16.62 6.75
CA SER A 229 9.12 15.34 7.25
C SER A 229 8.49 14.21 6.46
N ASP A 230 9.31 13.40 5.79
CA ASP A 230 8.80 12.29 4.98
C ASP A 230 9.45 10.96 5.40
N THR A 231 8.71 10.23 6.20
CA THR A 231 9.07 8.85 6.58
C THR A 231 8.46 7.82 5.62
N TYR A 232 7.57 8.24 4.70
CA TYR A 232 6.91 7.36 3.74
C TYR A 232 7.82 6.98 2.56
N GLU A 233 8.70 7.89 2.11
CA GLU A 233 9.67 7.60 1.02
C GLU A 233 10.84 6.69 1.48
N ASN A 234 11.08 6.59 2.79
CA ASN A 234 12.25 5.90 3.38
C ASN A 234 12.24 4.36 3.25
#